data_AF-A0A418FQF5-F1
#
_entry.id   AF-A0A418FQF5-F1
#
_cell.length_a   1.000
_cell.length_b   1.000
_cell.length_c   1.000
_cell.angle_alpha   90.00
_cell.angle_beta   90.00
_cell.angle_gamma   90.00
#
_symmetry.space_group_name_H-M   'P 1'
#
loop_
_entity.id
_entity.type
_entity.pdbx_description
1 polymer ?
#
loop_
_entity_poly.entity_id
_entity_poly.type
_entity_poly.pdbx_seq_one_letter_code
_entity_poly.pdbx_strand_id
1 'polypeptide(L)'
;MVPETELQYFNLSTPDNGTLFILLSMFIAFGYVLAASVSDAMVVEYAQREPVAIRGRIQTAIYTVRTLAGSLAYLVSAFGLNGRNYGGSFSFALSPNAPYGIALAPCVLVVLSTIFVLVEKKSEAVSFPLWWGRFWESLKSRVLWQVCLFRFLSNAFNGVNTTATLPVSTYWAGVEPLNDALSDVIGNLLFAAVLVIVGKWGLNWNWRWTIAAGTLGMIVVDGFVVFLTIWDVVRNQWFFNGVGLAEQFPYGLRFIVSTYVAVEIADKGNEGATYGLISTVSNLAGPFASIFYKYVNSYFKVRQNDIKSDTLEVRWDVTYVYFISYGSKIASLFWLFLPATSLPPQVEKVVLHFDPGLITTINNVVSPFDGIVYKYVAWFFKVSS
;
A
#
# COMPACT_ATOMS: atom_id res chain seq x y z
N MET A 1 10.04 -32.01 -0.52
CA MET A 1 9.79 -32.90 0.63
C MET A 1 10.33 -32.21 1.87
N VAL A 2 9.44 -31.91 2.81
CA VAL A 2 9.78 -31.33 4.11
C VAL A 2 10.46 -32.42 4.96
N PRO A 3 11.55 -32.13 5.70
CA PRO A 3 12.19 -33.10 6.57
C PRO A 3 11.22 -33.66 7.64
N GLU A 4 11.33 -34.96 7.99
CA GLU A 4 10.45 -35.61 8.99
C GLU A 4 10.45 -34.92 10.36
N THR A 5 11.55 -34.26 10.73
CA THR A 5 11.67 -33.48 11.96
C THR A 5 10.83 -32.20 11.98
N GLU A 6 10.42 -31.70 10.81
CA GLU A 6 9.63 -30.49 10.67
C GLU A 6 8.12 -30.79 10.52
N LEU A 7 7.74 -32.01 10.12
CA LEU A 7 6.34 -32.43 9.96
C LEU A 7 5.48 -32.24 11.20
N GLN A 8 6.06 -32.35 12.40
CA GLN A 8 5.37 -32.11 13.67
C GLN A 8 4.86 -30.67 13.86
N TYR A 9 5.41 -29.69 13.12
CA TYR A 9 5.01 -28.30 13.16
C TYR A 9 3.96 -27.95 12.09
N PHE A 10 3.64 -28.90 11.19
CA PHE A 10 2.67 -28.71 10.11
C PHE A 10 1.31 -29.24 10.54
N ASN A 11 0.29 -28.39 10.47
CA ASN A 11 -1.08 -28.82 10.69
C ASN A 11 -1.58 -29.52 9.41
N LEU A 12 -1.75 -30.84 9.43
CA LEU A 12 -2.19 -31.60 8.26
C LEU A 12 -3.71 -31.48 7.97
N SER A 13 -4.50 -30.98 8.94
CA SER A 13 -5.95 -30.68 8.79
C SER A 13 -6.24 -29.30 8.20
N THR A 14 -5.20 -28.60 7.74
CA THR A 14 -5.27 -27.25 7.17
C THR A 14 -6.19 -27.14 5.95
N PRO A 15 -6.25 -28.10 5.00
CA PRO A 15 -7.14 -28.01 3.84
C PRO A 15 -8.63 -27.92 4.21
N ASP A 16 -9.06 -28.61 5.28
CA ASP A 16 -10.48 -28.72 5.65
C ASP A 16 -11.02 -27.45 6.33
N ASN A 17 -10.14 -26.61 6.90
CA ASN A 17 -10.50 -25.37 7.58
C ASN A 17 -10.32 -24.12 6.69
N GLY A 18 -9.78 -24.27 5.48
CA GLY A 18 -9.47 -23.16 4.57
C GLY A 18 -10.71 -22.35 4.17
N THR A 19 -11.82 -23.01 3.86
CA THR A 19 -13.06 -22.34 3.45
C THR A 19 -13.62 -21.42 4.53
N LEU A 20 -13.64 -21.86 5.79
CA LEU A 20 -14.09 -21.05 6.92
C LEU A 20 -13.18 -19.83 7.09
N PHE A 21 -11.86 -20.02 7.02
CA PHE A 21 -10.91 -18.93 7.15
C PHE A 21 -11.04 -17.90 6.02
N ILE A 22 -11.27 -18.35 4.78
CA ILE A 22 -11.53 -17.49 3.63
C ILE A 22 -12.80 -16.65 3.87
N LEU A 23 -13.92 -17.28 4.25
CA LEU A 23 -15.17 -16.59 4.51
C LEU A 23 -15.04 -15.54 5.63
N LEU A 24 -14.39 -15.90 6.74
CA LEU A 24 -14.15 -14.96 7.84
C LEU A 24 -13.24 -13.80 7.41
N SER A 25 -12.19 -14.07 6.62
CA SER A 25 -11.31 -13.05 6.06
C SER A 25 -12.06 -12.10 5.11
N MET A 26 -13.03 -12.60 4.35
CA MET A 26 -13.90 -11.76 3.52
C MET A 26 -14.75 -10.80 4.36
N PHE A 27 -15.33 -11.25 5.47
CA PHE A 27 -16.09 -10.37 6.38
C PHE A 27 -15.19 -9.31 7.02
N ILE A 28 -13.98 -9.67 7.43
CA ILE A 28 -12.99 -8.73 7.96
C ILE A 28 -12.64 -7.67 6.91
N ALA A 29 -12.34 -8.09 5.68
CA ALA A 29 -12.01 -7.19 4.58
C ALA A 29 -13.18 -6.24 4.24
N PHE A 30 -14.41 -6.75 4.23
CA PHE A 30 -15.61 -5.95 3.99
C PHE A 30 -15.81 -4.89 5.10
N GLY A 31 -15.69 -5.28 6.37
CA GLY A 31 -15.78 -4.35 7.50
C GLY A 31 -14.69 -3.27 7.46
N TYR A 32 -13.46 -3.67 7.13
CA TYR A 32 -12.35 -2.74 6.94
C TYR A 32 -12.63 -1.72 5.83
N VAL A 33 -13.07 -2.16 4.65
CA VAL A 33 -13.37 -1.26 3.53
C VAL A 33 -14.50 -0.29 3.86
N LEU A 34 -15.55 -0.75 4.54
CA LEU A 34 -16.63 0.13 5.00
C LEU A 34 -16.13 1.21 5.96
N ALA A 35 -15.41 0.81 7.02
CA ALA A 35 -14.88 1.75 8.01
C ALA A 35 -13.89 2.74 7.39
N ALA A 36 -12.99 2.25 6.53
CA ALA A 36 -12.02 3.08 5.82
C ALA A 36 -12.71 4.08 4.88
N SER A 37 -13.72 3.64 4.13
CA SER A 37 -14.43 4.51 3.17
C SER A 37 -15.21 5.62 3.87
N VAL A 38 -15.89 5.31 4.99
CA VAL A 38 -16.60 6.33 5.80
C VAL A 38 -15.60 7.32 6.39
N SER A 39 -14.50 6.83 6.97
CA SER A 39 -13.46 7.71 7.53
C SER A 39 -12.83 8.61 6.46
N ASP A 40 -12.52 8.06 5.27
CA ASP A 40 -11.94 8.81 4.16
C ASP A 40 -12.92 9.87 3.62
N ALA A 41 -14.22 9.57 3.55
CA ALA A 41 -15.24 10.56 3.17
C ALA A 41 -15.29 11.74 4.14
N MET A 42 -15.23 11.47 5.45
CA MET A 42 -15.16 12.52 6.47
C MET A 42 -13.88 13.36 6.35
N VAL A 43 -12.75 12.72 6.03
CA VAL A 43 -11.48 13.43 5.79
C VAL A 43 -11.62 14.44 4.65
N VAL A 44 -12.31 14.07 3.56
CA VAL A 44 -12.57 15.00 2.45
C VAL A 44 -13.41 16.18 2.92
N GLU A 45 -14.51 15.94 3.63
CA GLU A 45 -15.40 16.99 4.14
C GLU A 45 -14.63 17.97 5.04
N TYR A 46 -13.80 17.46 5.95
CA TYR A 46 -12.98 18.27 6.85
C TYR A 46 -11.88 19.04 6.10
N ALA A 47 -11.20 18.39 5.15
CA ALA A 47 -10.16 19.03 4.35
C ALA A 47 -10.74 20.17 3.49
N GLN A 48 -11.95 20.02 2.95
CA GLN A 48 -12.59 21.09 2.16
C GLN A 48 -12.90 22.35 2.97
N ARG A 49 -13.05 22.23 4.30
CA ARG A 49 -13.24 23.37 5.22
C ARG A 49 -11.93 24.11 5.52
N GLU A 50 -10.77 23.52 5.21
CA GLU A 50 -9.49 24.22 5.36
C GLU A 50 -9.42 25.42 4.42
N PRO A 51 -8.81 26.55 4.87
CA PRO A 51 -8.42 27.62 3.98
C PRO A 51 -7.62 27.04 2.82
N VAL A 52 -7.91 27.54 1.63
CA VAL A 52 -7.32 27.09 0.37
C VAL A 52 -5.78 27.01 0.46
N ALA A 53 -5.15 27.99 1.11
CA ALA A 53 -3.72 28.07 1.39
C ALA A 53 -3.09 26.89 2.17
N ILE A 54 -3.86 26.17 2.99
CA ILE A 54 -3.36 25.10 3.86
C ILE A 54 -4.08 23.76 3.62
N ARG A 55 -4.89 23.68 2.56
CA ARG A 55 -5.73 22.54 2.26
C ARG A 55 -4.88 21.29 1.95
N GLY A 56 -5.22 20.18 2.59
CA GLY A 56 -4.47 18.92 2.53
C GLY A 56 -3.67 18.63 3.81
N ARG A 57 -3.61 19.57 4.77
CA ARG A 57 -2.93 19.34 6.05
C ARG A 57 -3.67 18.33 6.91
N ILE A 58 -4.99 18.45 7.07
CA ILE A 58 -5.81 17.45 7.77
C ILE A 58 -5.61 16.06 7.16
N GLN A 59 -5.62 15.94 5.82
CA GLN A 59 -5.38 14.65 5.16
C GLN A 59 -4.02 14.09 5.49
N THR A 60 -2.96 14.88 5.37
CA THR A 60 -1.59 14.45 5.66
C THR A 60 -1.44 14.02 7.11
N ALA A 61 -2.01 14.79 8.04
CA ALA A 61 -1.97 14.48 9.46
C ALA A 61 -2.64 13.14 9.74
N ILE A 62 -3.85 12.93 9.21
CA ILE A 62 -4.59 11.67 9.39
C ILE A 62 -3.84 10.49 8.79
N TYR A 63 -3.33 10.60 7.56
CA TYR A 63 -2.57 9.51 6.93
C TYR A 63 -1.25 9.23 7.65
N THR A 64 -0.57 10.25 8.16
CA THR A 64 0.64 10.08 8.98
C THR A 64 0.32 9.31 10.26
N VAL A 65 -0.75 9.70 10.98
CA VAL A 65 -1.19 9.03 12.20
C VAL A 65 -1.59 7.58 11.92
N ARG A 66 -2.33 7.34 10.82
CA ARG A 66 -2.69 6.00 10.34
C ARG A 66 -1.46 5.13 10.11
N THR A 67 -0.44 5.63 9.41
CA THR A 67 0.80 4.89 9.16
C THR A 67 1.59 4.62 10.45
N LEU A 68 1.70 5.60 11.34
CA LEU A 68 2.43 5.43 12.61
C LEU A 68 1.75 4.41 13.53
N ALA A 69 0.44 4.51 13.70
CA ALA A 69 -0.35 3.50 14.38
C ALA A 69 -0.20 2.14 13.68
N GLY A 70 -0.07 2.18 12.37
CA GLY A 70 0.15 1.03 11.54
C GLY A 70 1.42 0.25 11.80
N SER A 71 2.49 0.99 12.07
CA SER A 71 3.79 0.43 12.41
C SER A 71 3.72 -0.45 13.67
N LEU A 72 2.80 -0.17 14.60
CA LEU A 72 2.61 -0.97 15.82
C LEU A 72 2.06 -2.38 15.53
N ALA A 73 1.24 -2.55 14.50
CA ALA A 73 0.72 -3.87 14.15
C ALA A 73 1.81 -4.78 13.58
N TYR A 74 2.77 -4.22 12.83
CA TYR A 74 3.93 -4.96 12.34
C TYR A 74 4.82 -5.47 13.48
N LEU A 75 4.86 -4.81 14.64
CA LEU A 75 5.58 -5.31 15.83
C LEU A 75 4.98 -6.63 16.34
N VAL A 76 3.66 -6.81 16.23
CA VAL A 76 2.99 -8.07 16.60
C VAL A 76 3.45 -9.19 15.67
N SER A 77 3.63 -8.92 14.37
CA SER A 77 4.23 -9.90 13.46
C SER A 77 5.71 -10.14 13.75
N ALA A 78 6.48 -9.06 13.95
CA ALA A 78 7.94 -9.12 14.10
C ALA A 78 8.36 -9.95 15.32
N PHE A 79 7.72 -9.73 16.47
CA PHE A 79 8.06 -10.41 17.72
C PHE A 79 7.14 -11.59 18.02
N GLY A 80 5.87 -11.51 17.63
CA GLY A 80 4.88 -12.52 17.96
C GLY A 80 4.86 -13.72 17.00
N LEU A 81 5.22 -13.54 15.73
CA LEU A 81 5.14 -14.58 14.68
C LEU A 81 6.53 -14.96 14.16
N ASN A 82 7.51 -15.07 15.05
CA ASN A 82 8.91 -15.38 14.72
C ASN A 82 9.41 -16.71 15.29
N GLY A 83 8.52 -17.58 15.77
CA GLY A 83 8.94 -18.92 16.21
C GLY A 83 9.27 -19.83 15.02
N ARG A 84 9.82 -21.01 15.33
CA ARG A 84 10.19 -22.03 14.32
C ARG A 84 9.08 -22.36 13.32
N ASN A 85 7.82 -22.38 13.78
CA ASN A 85 6.64 -22.65 12.93
C ASN A 85 6.46 -21.64 11.78
N TYR A 86 7.03 -20.44 11.91
CA TYR A 86 6.98 -19.36 10.93
C TYR A 86 8.31 -19.18 10.18
N GLY A 87 9.28 -20.08 10.39
CA GLY A 87 10.62 -20.00 9.80
C GLY A 87 11.55 -19.01 10.51
N GLY A 88 11.20 -18.59 11.73
CA GLY A 88 12.01 -17.69 12.55
C GLY A 88 12.86 -18.41 13.61
N SER A 89 13.71 -17.65 14.31
CA SER A 89 14.70 -18.19 15.25
C SER A 89 14.21 -18.25 16.70
N PHE A 90 13.02 -17.73 17.01
CA PHE A 90 12.55 -17.63 18.40
C PHE A 90 12.07 -18.98 18.94
N SER A 91 12.26 -19.16 20.25
CA SER A 91 11.78 -20.34 20.98
C SER A 91 10.27 -20.31 21.24
N PHE A 92 9.63 -19.16 21.07
CA PHE A 92 8.19 -18.96 21.26
C PHE A 92 7.52 -18.46 19.98
N ALA A 93 6.23 -18.73 19.83
CA ALA A 93 5.37 -18.17 18.80
C ALA A 93 3.99 -17.89 19.40
N LEU A 94 3.36 -16.78 19.02
CA LEU A 94 1.96 -16.52 19.33
C LEU A 94 1.07 -17.50 18.56
N SER A 95 -0.06 -17.86 19.18
CA SER A 95 -1.13 -18.58 18.50
C SER A 95 -1.73 -17.72 17.38
N PRO A 96 -2.20 -18.34 16.27
CA PRO A 96 -2.89 -17.65 15.18
C PRO A 96 -3.99 -16.68 15.61
N ASN A 97 -4.67 -16.95 16.72
CA ASN A 97 -5.79 -16.14 17.21
C ASN A 97 -5.35 -14.89 18.00
N ALA A 98 -4.11 -14.85 18.50
CA ALA A 98 -3.65 -13.77 19.35
C ALA A 98 -3.56 -12.40 18.62
N PRO A 99 -3.05 -12.30 17.38
CA PRO A 99 -3.08 -11.04 16.63
C PRO A 99 -4.51 -10.50 16.42
N TYR A 100 -5.49 -11.36 16.16
CA TYR A 100 -6.89 -10.95 16.03
C TYR A 100 -7.48 -10.45 17.36
N GLY A 101 -7.11 -11.09 18.48
CA GLY A 101 -7.49 -10.61 19.81
C GLY A 101 -6.91 -9.23 20.14
N ILE A 102 -5.64 -9.00 19.81
CA ILE A 102 -4.98 -7.69 19.97
C ILE A 102 -5.67 -6.64 19.09
N ALA A 103 -6.06 -7.01 17.85
CA ALA A 103 -6.77 -6.15 16.91
C ALA A 103 -8.16 -5.71 17.40
N LEU A 104 -8.80 -6.53 18.25
CA LEU A 104 -10.15 -6.26 18.73
C LEU A 104 -10.19 -5.06 19.69
N ALA A 105 -9.14 -4.85 20.48
CA ALA A 105 -9.06 -3.75 21.43
C ALA A 105 -9.22 -2.35 20.77
N PRO A 106 -8.43 -1.98 19.74
CA PRO A 106 -8.64 -0.70 19.06
C PRO A 106 -9.99 -0.62 18.33
N CYS A 107 -10.53 -1.73 17.79
CA CYS A 107 -11.86 -1.73 17.18
C CYS A 107 -12.96 -1.35 18.19
N VAL A 108 -12.91 -1.88 19.41
CA VAL A 108 -13.86 -1.53 20.48
C VAL A 108 -13.72 -0.04 20.85
N LEU A 109 -12.49 0.47 20.98
CA LEU A 109 -12.27 1.89 21.26
C LEU A 109 -12.83 2.80 20.17
N VAL A 110 -12.71 2.41 18.90
CA VAL A 110 -13.30 3.15 17.78
C VAL A 110 -14.82 3.19 17.89
N VAL A 111 -15.48 2.06 18.17
CA VAL A 111 -16.95 2.02 18.36
C VAL A 111 -17.38 2.95 19.51
N LEU A 112 -16.65 2.96 20.61
CA LEU A 112 -16.93 3.89 21.71
C LEU A 112 -16.73 5.35 21.28
N SER A 113 -15.68 5.64 20.51
CA SER A 113 -15.44 7.00 20.00
C SER A 113 -16.52 7.46 19.03
N THR A 114 -17.06 6.59 18.17
CA THR A 114 -18.15 6.95 17.26
C THR A 114 -19.46 7.21 17.99
N ILE A 115 -19.70 6.54 19.13
CA ILE A 115 -20.92 6.75 19.94
C ILE A 115 -20.81 8.00 20.81
N PHE A 116 -19.66 8.22 21.45
CA PHE A 116 -19.53 9.23 22.51
C PHE A 116 -18.80 10.51 22.10
N VAL A 117 -17.95 10.46 21.07
CA VAL A 117 -17.07 11.59 20.69
C VAL A 117 -17.46 12.20 19.34
N LEU A 118 -17.91 11.37 18.39
CA LEU A 118 -18.26 11.84 17.06
C LEU A 118 -19.58 12.64 17.10
N VAL A 119 -19.49 13.93 16.77
CA VAL A 119 -20.65 14.81 16.65
C VAL A 119 -21.02 14.97 15.18
N GLU A 120 -22.13 14.35 14.78
CA GLU A 120 -22.64 14.44 13.41
C GLU A 120 -23.65 15.59 13.28
N LYS A 121 -23.40 16.50 12.33
CA LYS A 121 -24.34 17.57 12.00
C LYS A 121 -25.35 17.05 11.00
N LYS A 122 -26.64 17.17 11.31
CA LYS A 122 -27.71 16.78 10.39
C LYS A 122 -27.60 17.59 9.09
N SER A 123 -27.35 16.90 7.98
CA SER A 123 -27.34 17.44 6.63
C SER A 123 -28.75 17.48 6.04
N GLU A 124 -28.97 18.35 5.05
CA GLU A 124 -30.24 18.40 4.32
C GLU A 124 -30.47 17.11 3.54
N ALA A 125 -31.68 16.55 3.64
CA ALA A 125 -32.02 15.34 2.92
C ALA A 125 -32.09 15.61 1.41
N VAL A 126 -31.32 14.85 0.63
CA VAL A 126 -31.36 14.89 -0.84
C VAL A 126 -32.02 13.62 -1.34
N SER A 127 -32.92 13.74 -2.32
CA SER A 127 -33.53 12.56 -2.94
C SER A 127 -32.48 11.77 -3.73
N PHE A 128 -32.49 10.43 -3.60
CA PHE A 128 -31.51 9.58 -4.27
C PHE A 128 -31.44 9.78 -5.79
N PRO A 129 -32.55 9.93 -6.55
CA PRO A 129 -32.48 10.16 -7.98
C PRO A 129 -31.77 11.48 -8.35
N LEU A 130 -31.97 12.53 -7.55
CA LEU A 130 -31.31 13.82 -7.75
C LEU A 130 -29.81 13.71 -7.45
N TRP A 131 -29.45 13.04 -6.36
CA TRP A 131 -28.07 12.77 -6.00
C TRP A 131 -27.35 11.96 -7.08
N TRP A 132 -27.96 10.86 -7.55
CA TRP A 132 -27.42 10.02 -8.61
C TRP A 132 -27.23 10.78 -9.92
N GLY A 133 -28.22 11.61 -10.31
CA GLY A 133 -28.11 12.47 -11.48
C GLY A 133 -26.92 13.43 -11.41
N ARG A 134 -26.72 14.09 -10.25
CA ARG A 134 -25.56 14.97 -10.03
C ARG A 134 -24.24 14.20 -10.10
N PHE A 135 -24.17 13.04 -9.44
CA PHE A 135 -22.97 12.20 -9.47
C PHE A 135 -22.65 11.72 -10.88
N TRP A 136 -23.65 11.33 -11.68
CA TRP A 136 -23.50 10.92 -13.07
C TRP A 136 -22.98 12.05 -13.97
N GLU A 137 -23.43 13.28 -13.77
CA GLU A 137 -22.85 14.45 -14.48
C GLU A 137 -21.39 14.68 -14.09
N SER A 138 -21.04 14.59 -12.80
CA SER A 138 -19.65 14.67 -12.35
C SER A 138 -18.78 13.58 -12.96
N LEU A 139 -19.28 12.33 -13.10
CA LEU A 139 -18.57 11.23 -13.77
C LEU A 139 -18.25 11.51 -15.24
N LYS A 140 -19.16 12.17 -15.94
CA LYS A 140 -18.95 12.58 -17.34
C LYS A 140 -17.98 13.76 -17.48
N SER A 141 -17.70 14.48 -16.41
CA SER A 141 -16.75 15.59 -16.42
C SER A 141 -15.38 15.13 -16.87
N ARG A 142 -14.75 15.94 -17.73
CA ARG A 142 -13.40 15.68 -18.24
C ARG A 142 -12.39 15.46 -17.12
N VAL A 143 -12.55 16.16 -16.01
CA VAL A 143 -11.63 16.09 -14.87
C VAL A 143 -11.67 14.73 -14.20
N LEU A 144 -12.87 14.23 -13.89
CA LEU A 144 -13.04 13.03 -13.09
C LEU A 144 -12.63 11.76 -13.85
N TRP A 145 -13.09 11.58 -15.10
CA TRP A 145 -12.72 10.38 -15.85
C TRP A 145 -11.23 10.33 -16.22
N GLN A 146 -10.61 11.48 -16.53
CA GLN A 146 -9.17 11.52 -16.84
C GLN A 146 -8.32 11.15 -15.61
N VAL A 147 -8.74 11.60 -14.43
CA VAL A 147 -8.05 11.27 -13.17
C VAL A 147 -8.24 9.80 -12.82
N CYS A 148 -9.45 9.26 -12.98
CA CYS A 148 -9.69 7.82 -12.81
C CYS A 148 -8.84 6.98 -13.79
N LEU A 149 -8.82 7.36 -15.07
CA LEU A 149 -8.03 6.65 -16.08
C LEU A 149 -6.53 6.73 -15.81
N PHE A 150 -6.03 7.92 -15.48
CA PHE A 150 -4.64 8.12 -15.06
C PHE A 150 -4.30 7.24 -13.86
N ARG A 151 -5.16 7.23 -12.83
CA ARG A 151 -4.97 6.44 -11.62
C ARG A 151 -4.92 4.95 -11.93
N PHE A 152 -5.84 4.44 -12.74
CA PHE A 152 -5.83 3.04 -13.14
C PHE A 152 -4.55 2.68 -13.91
N LEU A 153 -4.27 3.38 -15.00
CA LEU A 153 -3.16 3.04 -15.90
C LEU A 153 -1.79 3.25 -15.23
N SER A 154 -1.62 4.36 -14.51
CA SER A 154 -0.37 4.63 -13.78
C SER A 154 -0.11 3.58 -12.71
N ASN A 155 -1.13 3.18 -11.93
CA ASN A 155 -0.96 2.14 -10.91
C ASN A 155 -0.83 0.75 -11.52
N ALA A 156 -1.49 0.45 -12.63
CA ALA A 156 -1.42 -0.86 -13.27
C ALA A 156 -0.01 -1.12 -13.81
N PHE A 157 0.57 -0.13 -14.51
CA PHE A 157 1.93 -0.22 -15.02
C PHE A 157 2.97 -0.18 -13.90
N ASN A 158 2.77 0.67 -12.89
CA ASN A 158 3.72 0.74 -11.78
C ASN A 158 3.65 -0.48 -10.83
N GLY A 159 2.49 -1.13 -10.74
CA GLY A 159 2.26 -2.33 -9.93
C GLY A 159 2.78 -3.62 -10.57
N VAL A 160 3.34 -3.58 -11.78
CA VAL A 160 4.00 -4.72 -12.41
C VAL A 160 5.28 -5.04 -11.62
N ASN A 161 5.23 -6.12 -10.85
CA ASN A 161 6.36 -6.61 -10.06
C ASN A 161 6.85 -7.97 -10.61
N THR A 162 7.75 -8.65 -9.90
CA THR A 162 8.20 -10.00 -10.26
C THR A 162 7.87 -11.02 -9.17
N THR A 163 7.62 -12.26 -9.59
CA THR A 163 7.44 -13.41 -8.69
C THR A 163 8.78 -13.89 -8.12
N ALA A 164 9.90 -13.42 -8.68
CA ALA A 164 11.24 -13.76 -8.23
C ALA A 164 11.61 -13.07 -6.90
N THR A 165 11.00 -11.92 -6.55
CA THR A 165 11.43 -11.09 -5.41
C THR A 165 11.49 -11.85 -4.09
N LEU A 166 10.43 -12.57 -3.74
CA LEU A 166 10.36 -13.33 -2.50
C LEU A 166 11.41 -14.47 -2.45
N PRO A 167 11.50 -15.36 -3.45
CA PRO A 167 12.54 -16.38 -3.45
C PRO A 167 13.98 -15.83 -3.57
N VAL A 168 14.22 -14.73 -4.27
CA VAL A 168 15.54 -14.06 -4.30
C VAL A 168 15.89 -13.53 -2.90
N SER A 169 14.96 -12.85 -2.24
CA SER A 169 15.13 -12.35 -0.86
C SER A 169 15.45 -13.49 0.12
N THR A 170 14.72 -14.60 0.01
CA THR A 170 14.86 -15.74 0.92
C THR A 170 16.12 -16.57 0.67
N TYR A 171 16.39 -16.93 -0.59
CA TYR A 171 17.42 -17.93 -0.93
C TYR A 171 18.76 -17.34 -1.36
N TRP A 172 18.76 -16.17 -2.01
CA TRP A 172 20.01 -15.52 -2.41
C TRP A 172 20.46 -14.49 -1.39
N ALA A 173 19.58 -13.59 -0.96
CA ALA A 173 19.92 -12.57 0.03
C ALA A 173 19.91 -13.07 1.48
N GLY A 174 19.30 -14.23 1.74
CA GLY A 174 19.26 -14.86 3.07
C GLY A 174 18.51 -14.03 4.11
N VAL A 175 17.47 -13.32 3.69
CA VAL A 175 16.69 -12.44 4.58
C VAL A 175 15.88 -13.28 5.56
N GLU A 176 16.12 -13.06 6.85
CA GLU A 176 15.35 -13.69 7.94
C GLU A 176 14.01 -12.98 8.16
N PRO A 177 12.96 -13.71 8.61
CA PRO A 177 11.63 -13.11 8.88
C PRO A 177 11.66 -11.95 9.88
N LEU A 178 12.58 -11.97 10.85
CA LEU A 178 12.76 -10.87 11.80
C LEU A 178 13.24 -9.60 11.08
N ASN A 179 14.26 -9.72 10.23
CA ASN A 179 14.80 -8.60 9.49
C ASN A 179 13.77 -8.05 8.48
N ASP A 180 13.04 -8.94 7.79
CA ASP A 180 11.92 -8.57 6.93
C ASP A 180 10.86 -7.74 7.70
N ALA A 181 10.41 -8.23 8.85
CA ALA A 181 9.42 -7.53 9.66
C ALA A 181 9.94 -6.20 10.26
N LEU A 182 11.21 -6.13 10.66
CA LEU A 182 11.83 -4.86 11.11
C LEU A 182 11.96 -3.87 9.95
N SER A 183 12.27 -4.36 8.75
CA SER A 183 12.33 -3.55 7.53
C SER A 183 10.95 -3.01 7.16
N ASP A 184 9.89 -3.79 7.33
CA ASP A 184 8.50 -3.32 7.19
C ASP A 184 8.19 -2.17 8.17
N VAL A 185 8.60 -2.30 9.44
CA VAL A 185 8.42 -1.24 10.45
C VAL A 185 9.16 0.03 10.06
N ILE A 186 10.45 -0.08 9.72
CA ILE A 186 11.27 1.07 9.29
C ILE A 186 10.67 1.69 8.02
N GLY A 187 10.22 0.87 7.07
CA GLY A 187 9.60 1.31 5.84
C GLY A 187 8.32 2.12 6.09
N ASN A 188 7.46 1.68 7.01
CA ASN A 188 6.27 2.45 7.39
C ASN A 188 6.64 3.78 8.08
N LEU A 189 7.66 3.79 8.94
CA LEU A 189 8.15 5.05 9.54
C LEU A 189 8.72 6.01 8.49
N LEU A 190 9.44 5.50 7.50
CA LEU A 190 9.94 6.29 6.37
C LEU A 190 8.79 6.82 5.51
N PHE A 191 7.78 5.99 5.23
CA PHE A 191 6.59 6.44 4.53
C PHE A 191 5.89 7.58 5.29
N ALA A 192 5.70 7.45 6.61
CA ALA A 192 5.16 8.51 7.44
C ALA A 192 6.02 9.79 7.40
N ALA A 193 7.34 9.66 7.44
CA ALA A 193 8.26 10.79 7.30
C ALA A 193 8.12 11.49 5.93
N VAL A 194 7.98 10.72 4.86
CA VAL A 194 7.73 11.24 3.49
C VAL A 194 6.41 12.01 3.44
N LEU A 195 5.33 11.48 4.04
CA LEU A 195 4.07 12.21 4.13
C LEU A 195 4.24 13.56 4.83
N VAL A 196 4.95 13.59 5.97
CA VAL A 196 5.23 14.83 6.70
C VAL A 196 6.08 15.80 5.87
N ILE A 197 7.11 15.30 5.18
CA ILE A 197 7.97 16.11 4.30
C ILE A 197 7.14 16.75 3.21
N VAL A 198 6.30 15.97 2.52
CA VAL A 198 5.46 16.46 1.42
C VAL A 198 4.39 17.42 1.92
N GLY A 199 3.76 17.13 3.06
CA GLY A 199 2.77 18.03 3.66
C GLY A 199 3.34 19.35 4.17
N LYS A 200 4.61 19.39 4.59
CA LYS A 200 5.28 20.63 5.05
C LYS A 200 5.92 21.42 3.92
N TRP A 201 6.59 20.75 2.99
CA TRP A 201 7.45 21.40 1.99
C TRP A 201 7.10 21.03 0.54
N GLY A 202 6.44 19.89 0.33
CA GLY A 202 6.14 19.36 -1.01
C GLY A 202 4.87 19.91 -1.65
N LEU A 203 4.09 20.75 -0.95
CA LEU A 203 2.89 21.36 -1.51
C LEU A 203 3.18 22.20 -2.75
N ASN A 204 4.31 22.92 -2.80
CA ASN A 204 4.69 23.74 -3.96
C ASN A 204 5.48 22.97 -5.03
N TRP A 205 5.74 21.67 -4.85
CA TRP A 205 6.55 20.92 -5.79
C TRP A 205 5.77 20.63 -7.07
N ASN A 206 6.48 20.63 -8.20
CA ASN A 206 5.89 20.10 -9.42
C ASN A 206 5.74 18.58 -9.26
N TRP A 207 4.51 18.16 -8.98
CA TRP A 207 4.18 16.77 -8.67
C TRP A 207 4.59 15.80 -9.80
N ARG A 208 4.58 16.22 -11.07
CA ARG A 208 4.99 15.37 -12.20
C ARG A 208 6.46 15.04 -12.16
N TRP A 209 7.28 16.07 -12.02
CA TRP A 209 8.73 15.92 -11.91
C TRP A 209 9.10 15.14 -10.66
N THR A 210 8.38 15.38 -9.57
CA THR A 210 8.65 14.67 -8.31
C THR A 210 8.30 13.18 -8.43
N ILE A 211 7.16 12.82 -9.04
CA ILE A 211 6.81 11.41 -9.30
C ILE A 211 7.81 10.79 -10.27
N ALA A 212 8.15 11.47 -11.37
CA ALA A 212 9.09 10.95 -12.36
C ALA A 212 10.49 10.72 -11.75
N ALA A 213 11.05 11.73 -11.06
CA ALA A 213 12.35 11.63 -10.40
C ALA A 213 12.36 10.56 -9.32
N GLY A 214 11.31 10.47 -8.50
CA GLY A 214 11.20 9.42 -7.48
C GLY A 214 11.13 8.02 -8.08
N THR A 215 10.39 7.85 -9.18
CA THR A 215 10.27 6.55 -9.87
C THR A 215 11.60 6.13 -10.48
N LEU A 216 12.25 7.03 -11.22
CA LEU A 216 13.51 6.75 -11.89
C LEU A 216 14.64 6.53 -10.88
N GLY A 217 14.73 7.39 -9.86
CA GLY A 217 15.71 7.25 -8.78
C GLY A 217 15.54 5.91 -8.06
N MET A 218 14.30 5.49 -7.81
CA MET A 218 14.04 4.20 -7.21
C MET A 218 14.44 3.02 -8.09
N ILE A 219 14.12 3.06 -9.39
CA ILE A 219 14.53 1.99 -10.32
C ILE A 219 16.05 1.88 -10.38
N VAL A 220 16.77 3.00 -10.32
CA VAL A 220 18.24 3.00 -10.29
C VAL A 220 18.76 2.36 -9.00
N VAL A 221 18.22 2.73 -7.84
CA VAL A 221 18.63 2.16 -6.55
C VAL A 221 18.27 0.68 -6.44
N ASP A 222 17.05 0.31 -6.82
CA ASP A 222 16.57 -1.08 -6.82
C ASP A 222 17.38 -1.94 -7.76
N GLY A 223 17.49 -1.51 -9.02
CA GLY A 223 18.25 -2.22 -10.02
C GLY A 223 19.70 -2.43 -9.59
N PHE A 224 20.36 -1.40 -9.03
CA PHE A 224 21.73 -1.53 -8.56
C PHE A 224 21.89 -2.67 -7.55
N VAL A 225 21.07 -2.73 -6.51
CA VAL A 225 21.19 -3.74 -5.46
C VAL A 225 20.70 -5.11 -5.93
N VAL A 226 19.54 -5.16 -6.60
CA VAL A 226 18.96 -6.41 -7.07
C VAL A 226 19.87 -7.08 -8.09
N PHE A 227 20.44 -6.35 -9.06
CA PHE A 227 21.35 -6.96 -10.04
C PHE A 227 22.66 -7.42 -9.40
N LEU A 228 23.20 -6.72 -8.40
CA LEU A 228 24.34 -7.22 -7.61
C LEU A 228 24.02 -8.51 -6.85
N THR A 229 22.77 -8.66 -6.40
CA THR A 229 22.28 -9.87 -5.71
C THR A 229 22.08 -11.03 -6.71
N ILE A 230 21.48 -10.75 -7.87
CA ILE A 230 21.26 -11.73 -8.94
C ILE A 230 22.59 -12.31 -9.44
N TRP A 231 23.57 -11.44 -9.69
CA TRP A 231 24.88 -11.82 -10.23
C TRP A 231 25.91 -12.23 -9.18
N ASP A 232 25.49 -12.40 -7.92
CA ASP A 232 26.31 -12.94 -6.82
C ASP A 232 27.55 -12.09 -6.51
N VAL A 233 27.43 -10.76 -6.66
CA VAL A 233 28.48 -9.81 -6.30
C VAL A 233 28.33 -9.40 -4.83
N VAL A 234 27.09 -9.09 -4.41
CA VAL A 234 26.76 -8.75 -3.00
C VAL A 234 25.43 -9.40 -2.65
N ARG A 235 25.47 -10.38 -1.73
CA ARG A 235 24.29 -11.07 -1.19
C ARG A 235 24.24 -10.89 0.33
N ASN A 236 23.64 -9.80 0.77
CA ASN A 236 23.52 -9.47 2.18
C ASN A 236 22.08 -9.01 2.50
N GLN A 237 21.52 -9.54 3.59
CA GLN A 237 20.15 -9.25 4.02
C GLN A 237 19.86 -7.75 4.20
N TRP A 238 20.78 -6.98 4.77
CA TRP A 238 20.61 -5.54 5.01
C TRP A 238 20.78 -4.72 3.75
N PHE A 239 21.69 -5.16 2.87
CA PHE A 239 21.87 -4.57 1.56
C PHE A 239 20.60 -4.71 0.71
N PHE A 240 20.02 -5.91 0.68
CA PHE A 240 18.79 -6.19 -0.06
C PHE A 240 17.56 -5.47 0.54
N ASN A 241 17.34 -5.57 1.85
CA ASN A 241 16.18 -4.95 2.50
C ASN A 241 16.23 -3.41 2.49
N GLY A 242 17.43 -2.81 2.54
CA GLY A 242 17.61 -1.36 2.49
C GLY A 242 17.00 -0.72 1.24
N VAL A 243 16.84 -1.49 0.17
CA VAL A 243 16.19 -1.05 -1.06
C VAL A 243 14.69 -0.91 -0.90
N GLY A 244 14.03 -1.88 -0.26
CA GLY A 244 12.58 -1.79 0.01
C GLY A 244 12.23 -0.55 0.84
N LEU A 245 13.18 -0.06 1.64
CA LEU A 245 13.05 1.21 2.36
C LEU A 245 13.10 2.43 1.42
N ALA A 246 13.95 2.40 0.39
CA ALA A 246 14.02 3.46 -0.61
C ALA A 246 12.73 3.57 -1.45
N GLU A 247 12.00 2.46 -1.67
CA GLU A 247 10.72 2.45 -2.40
C GLU A 247 9.62 3.27 -1.70
N GLN A 248 9.75 3.47 -0.38
CA GLN A 248 8.75 4.19 0.41
C GLN A 248 8.66 5.67 0.03
N PHE A 249 9.74 6.26 -0.47
CA PHE A 249 9.76 7.66 -0.89
C PHE A 249 8.86 7.93 -2.11
N PRO A 250 9.09 7.32 -3.29
CA PRO A 250 8.22 7.53 -4.45
C PRO A 250 6.80 7.01 -4.21
N TYR A 251 6.64 5.94 -3.41
CA TYR A 251 5.33 5.43 -3.05
C TYR A 251 4.53 6.45 -2.23
N GLY A 252 5.12 7.00 -1.15
CA GLY A 252 4.52 8.05 -0.31
C GLY A 252 4.12 9.29 -1.08
N LEU A 253 4.99 9.74 -1.99
CA LEU A 253 4.70 10.88 -2.84
C LEU A 253 3.50 10.63 -3.78
N ARG A 254 3.44 9.48 -4.45
CA ARG A 254 2.32 9.16 -5.36
C ARG A 254 1.00 8.98 -4.62
N PHE A 255 1.09 8.42 -3.42
CA PHE A 255 -0.06 8.23 -2.53
C PHE A 255 -0.65 9.59 -2.14
N ILE A 256 0.15 10.47 -1.54
CA ILE A 256 -0.36 11.76 -1.03
C ILE A 256 -0.82 12.71 -2.15
N VAL A 257 -0.13 12.72 -3.30
CA VAL A 257 -0.58 13.48 -4.47
C VAL A 257 -1.94 12.96 -4.96
N SER A 258 -2.24 11.66 -4.79
CA SER A 258 -3.58 11.13 -5.13
C SER A 258 -4.67 11.65 -4.23
N THR A 259 -4.40 11.65 -2.92
CA THR A 259 -5.41 11.98 -1.92
C THR A 259 -5.75 13.46 -1.96
N TYR A 260 -4.78 14.32 -2.26
CA TYR A 260 -4.99 15.75 -2.52
C TYR A 260 -5.87 15.98 -3.75
N VAL A 261 -5.54 15.33 -4.87
CA VAL A 261 -6.32 15.47 -6.11
C VAL A 261 -7.77 15.01 -5.91
N ALA A 262 -8.00 13.96 -5.12
CA ALA A 262 -9.34 13.48 -4.84
C ALA A 262 -10.19 14.49 -4.05
N VAL A 263 -9.59 15.25 -3.12
CA VAL A 263 -10.29 16.31 -2.37
C VAL A 263 -10.68 17.50 -3.24
N GLU A 264 -9.80 17.88 -4.16
CA GLU A 264 -10.05 19.04 -5.05
C GLU A 264 -11.10 18.75 -6.12
N ILE A 265 -11.28 17.49 -6.50
CA ILE A 265 -12.27 17.09 -7.53
C ILE A 265 -13.64 16.78 -6.91
N ALA A 266 -13.68 16.45 -5.63
CA ALA A 266 -14.91 16.11 -4.93
C ALA A 266 -15.88 17.31 -4.88
N ASP A 267 -17.00 17.18 -5.60
CA ASP A 267 -18.11 18.14 -5.48
C ASP A 267 -18.81 18.01 -4.12
N LYS A 268 -19.26 19.14 -3.55
CA LYS A 268 -20.01 19.17 -2.29
C LYS A 268 -21.22 18.23 -2.34
N GLY A 269 -21.31 17.33 -1.37
CA GLY A 269 -22.38 16.33 -1.27
C GLY A 269 -22.16 15.03 -2.07
N ASN A 270 -21.10 14.95 -2.88
CA ASN A 270 -20.66 13.73 -3.58
C ASN A 270 -19.23 13.32 -3.18
N GLU A 271 -18.73 13.86 -2.07
CA GLU A 271 -17.35 13.73 -1.59
C GLU A 271 -16.94 12.27 -1.40
N GLY A 272 -17.73 11.52 -0.61
CA GLY A 272 -17.46 10.11 -0.35
C GLY A 272 -17.53 9.22 -1.59
N ALA A 273 -18.49 9.49 -2.50
CA ALA A 273 -18.62 8.71 -3.73
C ALA A 273 -17.47 8.98 -4.72
N THR A 274 -17.05 10.24 -4.84
CA THR A 274 -15.92 10.63 -5.71
C THR A 274 -14.61 10.07 -5.18
N TYR A 275 -14.37 10.21 -3.88
CA TYR A 275 -13.16 9.68 -3.23
C TYR A 275 -13.11 8.15 -3.30
N GLY A 276 -14.23 7.49 -2.95
CA GLY A 276 -14.37 6.05 -3.00
C GLY A 276 -14.14 5.49 -4.39
N LEU A 277 -14.65 6.16 -5.44
CA LEU A 277 -14.39 5.79 -6.83
C LEU A 277 -12.90 5.88 -7.19
N ILE A 278 -12.26 7.03 -6.93
CA ILE A 278 -10.84 7.24 -7.26
C ILE A 278 -9.95 6.23 -6.55
N SER A 279 -10.23 5.96 -5.27
CA SER A 279 -9.54 4.95 -4.47
C SER A 279 -9.75 3.54 -5.02
N THR A 280 -11.00 3.17 -5.31
CA THR A 280 -11.34 1.83 -5.83
C THR A 280 -10.70 1.57 -7.18
N VAL A 281 -10.74 2.54 -8.10
CA VAL A 281 -10.10 2.43 -9.42
C VAL A 281 -8.57 2.27 -9.28
N SER A 282 -7.96 2.95 -8.31
CA SER A 282 -6.53 2.79 -8.02
C SER A 282 -6.21 1.39 -7.48
N ASN A 283 -7.02 0.87 -6.56
CA ASN A 283 -6.83 -0.45 -5.96
C ASN A 283 -7.07 -1.60 -6.95
N LEU A 284 -8.02 -1.43 -7.89
CA LEU A 284 -8.31 -2.41 -8.94
C LEU A 284 -7.11 -2.66 -9.87
N ALA A 285 -6.20 -1.70 -9.98
CA ALA A 285 -5.00 -1.83 -10.79
C ALA A 285 -4.03 -2.90 -10.26
N GLY A 286 -4.02 -3.16 -8.95
CA GLY A 286 -3.14 -4.16 -8.32
C GLY A 286 -3.40 -5.58 -8.82
N PRO A 287 -4.64 -6.11 -8.74
CA PRO A 287 -4.99 -7.40 -9.31
C PRO A 287 -4.66 -7.51 -10.80
N PHE A 288 -4.95 -6.47 -11.60
CA PHE A 288 -4.64 -6.44 -13.03
C PHE A 288 -3.14 -6.58 -13.30
N ALA A 289 -2.31 -5.78 -12.61
CA ALA A 289 -0.87 -5.87 -12.69
C ALA A 289 -0.37 -7.26 -12.27
N SER A 290 -0.97 -7.84 -11.22
CA SER A 290 -0.61 -9.17 -10.72
C SER A 290 -0.85 -10.30 -11.70
N ILE A 291 -1.97 -10.28 -12.40
CA ILE A 291 -2.28 -11.26 -13.45
C ILE A 291 -1.27 -11.10 -14.57
N PHE A 292 -1.02 -9.86 -15.00
CA PHE A 292 -0.08 -9.56 -16.08
C PHE A 292 1.33 -10.08 -15.77
N TYR A 293 1.93 -9.69 -14.64
CA TYR A 293 3.31 -10.11 -14.36
C TYR A 293 3.41 -11.60 -14.03
N LYS A 294 2.42 -12.21 -13.38
CA LYS A 294 2.43 -13.67 -13.11
C LYS A 294 2.36 -14.45 -14.41
N TYR A 295 1.55 -14.00 -15.37
CA TYR A 295 1.47 -14.61 -16.69
C TYR A 295 2.80 -14.50 -17.44
N VAL A 296 3.39 -13.29 -17.51
CA VAL A 296 4.69 -13.09 -18.16
C VAL A 296 5.79 -13.92 -17.48
N ASN A 297 5.84 -13.93 -16.16
CA ASN A 297 6.84 -14.68 -15.40
C ASN A 297 6.68 -16.21 -15.53
N SER A 298 5.49 -16.70 -15.93
CA SER A 298 5.27 -18.14 -16.11
C SER A 298 6.12 -18.74 -17.23
N TYR A 299 6.64 -17.91 -18.13
CA TYR A 299 7.56 -18.29 -19.22
C TYR A 299 9.03 -18.39 -18.79
N PHE A 300 9.37 -17.98 -17.56
CA PHE A 300 10.74 -17.91 -17.05
C PHE A 300 10.96 -18.84 -15.85
N LYS A 301 12.20 -19.27 -15.62
CA LYS A 301 12.62 -20.09 -14.46
C LYS A 301 12.79 -19.25 -13.20
N VAL A 302 11.67 -18.75 -12.68
CA VAL A 302 11.63 -17.85 -11.51
C VAL A 302 10.87 -18.44 -10.33
N ARG A 303 10.62 -19.76 -10.34
CA ARG A 303 9.99 -20.45 -9.21
C ARG A 303 11.02 -20.66 -8.10
N GLN A 304 10.51 -20.96 -6.92
CA GLN A 304 11.32 -21.16 -5.72
C GLN A 304 12.41 -22.24 -5.88
N ASN A 305 12.10 -23.35 -6.55
CA ASN A 305 13.06 -24.43 -6.78
C ASN A 305 14.09 -24.07 -7.86
N ASP A 306 13.70 -23.27 -8.86
CA ASP A 306 14.61 -22.79 -9.90
C ASP A 306 15.67 -21.87 -9.27
N ILE A 307 15.24 -20.91 -8.45
CA ILE A 307 16.12 -19.94 -7.77
C ILE A 307 17.12 -20.64 -6.82
N LYS A 308 16.71 -21.72 -6.15
CA LYS A 308 17.61 -22.54 -5.32
C LYS A 308 18.74 -23.20 -6.12
N SER A 309 18.53 -23.49 -7.40
CA SER A 309 19.56 -24.11 -8.24
C SER A 309 20.70 -23.15 -8.59
N ASP A 310 20.44 -21.83 -8.51
CA ASP A 310 21.39 -20.74 -8.77
C ASP A 310 22.25 -20.93 -10.04
N THR A 311 21.65 -21.48 -11.10
CA THR A 311 22.32 -21.67 -12.39
C THR A 311 22.39 -20.37 -13.19
N LEU A 312 23.33 -20.29 -14.14
CA LEU A 312 23.48 -19.12 -15.01
C LEU A 312 22.20 -18.80 -15.80
N GLU A 313 21.48 -19.83 -16.25
CA GLU A 313 20.20 -19.69 -16.96
C GLU A 313 19.14 -19.02 -16.06
N VAL A 314 19.03 -19.46 -14.81
CA VAL A 314 18.09 -18.88 -13.83
C VAL A 314 18.44 -17.42 -13.52
N ARG A 315 19.73 -17.07 -13.39
CA ARG A 315 20.15 -15.68 -13.18
C ARG A 315 19.75 -14.77 -14.35
N TRP A 316 19.85 -15.25 -15.58
CA TRP A 316 19.36 -14.52 -16.76
C TRP A 316 17.84 -14.39 -16.78
N ASP A 317 17.10 -15.47 -16.51
CA ASP A 317 15.64 -15.45 -16.44
C ASP A 317 15.13 -14.48 -15.38
N VAL A 318 15.75 -14.46 -14.19
CA VAL A 318 15.47 -13.49 -13.13
C VAL A 318 15.80 -12.06 -13.60
N THR A 319 16.92 -11.86 -14.31
CA THR A 319 17.28 -10.55 -14.88
C THR A 319 16.21 -10.03 -15.84
N TYR A 320 15.71 -10.88 -16.74
CA TYR A 320 14.69 -10.48 -17.72
C TYR A 320 13.37 -10.05 -17.08
N VAL A 321 12.88 -10.79 -16.07
CA VAL A 321 11.63 -10.42 -15.40
C VAL A 321 11.76 -9.10 -14.63
N TYR A 322 12.94 -8.78 -14.07
CA TYR A 322 13.21 -7.47 -13.47
C TYR A 322 13.26 -6.35 -14.52
N PHE A 323 13.88 -6.58 -15.69
CA PHE A 323 13.81 -5.61 -16.79
C PHE A 323 12.39 -5.34 -17.26
N ILE A 324 11.53 -6.36 -17.36
CA ILE A 324 10.12 -6.19 -17.73
C ILE A 324 9.38 -5.37 -16.65
N SER A 325 9.61 -5.67 -15.37
CA SER A 325 9.03 -4.89 -14.26
C SER A 325 9.48 -3.43 -14.30
N TYR A 326 10.79 -3.15 -14.42
CA TYR A 326 11.30 -1.79 -14.50
C TYR A 326 10.83 -1.05 -15.75
N GLY A 327 10.82 -1.72 -16.91
CA GLY A 327 10.26 -1.16 -18.14
C GLY A 327 8.80 -0.75 -17.98
N SER A 328 8.01 -1.57 -17.30
CA SER A 328 6.60 -1.27 -16.98
C SER A 328 6.49 -0.10 -16.00
N LYS A 329 7.32 -0.06 -14.95
CA LYS A 329 7.37 1.07 -14.00
C LYS A 329 7.75 2.38 -14.71
N ILE A 330 8.68 2.37 -15.68
CA ILE A 330 9.01 3.56 -16.49
C ILE A 330 7.84 3.92 -17.42
N ALA A 331 7.23 2.95 -18.09
CA ALA A 331 6.07 3.18 -18.94
C ALA A 331 4.87 3.79 -18.18
N SER A 332 4.77 3.56 -16.86
CA SER A 332 3.77 4.25 -16.02
C SER A 332 3.88 5.78 -16.06
N LEU A 333 5.09 6.31 -16.28
CA LEU A 333 5.35 7.76 -16.35
C LEU A 333 4.76 8.39 -17.60
N PHE A 334 4.54 7.61 -18.66
CA PHE A 334 3.86 8.08 -19.86
C PHE A 334 2.51 8.69 -19.48
N TRP A 335 1.75 8.08 -18.58
CA TRP A 335 0.41 8.55 -18.24
C TRP A 335 0.36 9.89 -17.48
N LEU A 336 1.49 10.44 -17.04
CA LEU A 336 1.55 11.72 -16.31
C LEU A 336 1.04 12.93 -17.12
N PHE A 337 0.93 12.84 -18.45
CA PHE A 337 0.37 13.93 -19.27
C PHE A 337 -1.17 14.03 -19.19
N LEU A 338 -1.89 12.96 -18.84
CA LEU A 338 -3.36 12.93 -18.82
C LEU A 338 -4.00 14.02 -17.93
N PRO A 339 -3.61 14.18 -16.66
CA PRO A 339 -4.20 15.18 -15.78
C PRO A 339 -3.79 16.64 -16.10
N ALA A 340 -2.88 16.87 -17.05
CA ALA A 340 -2.40 18.21 -17.42
C ALA A 340 -3.46 19.10 -18.07
N THR A 341 -4.41 18.49 -18.77
CA THR A 341 -5.47 19.23 -19.48
C THR A 341 -6.71 19.52 -18.62
N SER A 342 -6.75 19.06 -17.37
CA SER A 342 -7.99 18.97 -16.58
C SER A 342 -7.97 19.67 -15.23
N LEU A 343 -6.82 20.08 -14.71
CA LEU A 343 -6.79 20.87 -13.47
C LEU A 343 -7.10 22.34 -13.81
N PRO A 344 -8.19 22.94 -13.30
CA PRO A 344 -8.43 24.36 -13.53
C PRO A 344 -7.29 25.20 -12.94
N PRO A 345 -6.96 26.38 -13.52
CA PRO A 345 -5.83 27.25 -13.11
C PRO A 345 -5.83 27.65 -11.63
N GLN A 346 -6.96 27.46 -10.94
CA GLN A 346 -7.11 27.71 -9.52
C GLN A 346 -6.37 26.63 -8.69
N VAL A 347 -6.41 25.34 -9.08
CA VAL A 347 -5.68 24.27 -8.38
C VAL A 347 -4.17 24.39 -8.57
N GLU A 348 -3.73 24.91 -9.72
CA GLU A 348 -2.31 25.19 -9.98
C GLU A 348 -1.77 26.36 -9.14
N LYS A 349 -2.61 27.36 -8.81
CA LYS A 349 -2.24 28.53 -7.99
C LYS A 349 -2.29 28.29 -6.49
N VAL A 350 -3.17 27.41 -6.02
CA VAL A 350 -3.34 27.05 -4.60
C VAL A 350 -2.17 26.23 -4.08
N VAL A 351 -1.64 25.37 -4.94
CA VAL A 351 -0.40 24.60 -4.73
C VAL A 351 0.81 25.52 -4.51
N LEU A 352 0.77 26.81 -4.91
CA LEU A 352 1.95 27.68 -5.01
C LEU A 352 2.14 28.74 -3.92
N HIS A 353 1.20 28.96 -2.99
CA HIS A 353 1.34 29.99 -1.96
C HIS A 353 0.69 29.59 -0.63
N PHE A 354 1.48 29.32 0.44
CA PHE A 354 1.33 30.00 1.74
C PHE A 354 2.30 29.62 2.89
N ASP A 355 2.29 30.53 3.87
CA ASP A 355 3.13 30.82 5.05
C ASP A 355 3.07 29.79 6.21
N PRO A 356 4.15 29.59 7.00
CA PRO A 356 4.28 28.55 8.01
C PRO A 356 3.88 29.04 9.42
N GLY A 357 2.62 28.84 9.80
CA GLY A 357 2.16 29.08 11.17
C GLY A 357 1.08 28.08 11.60
N LEU A 358 1.16 27.63 12.85
CA LEU A 358 0.23 26.77 13.60
C LEU A 358 0.19 25.27 13.26
N ILE A 359 0.77 24.47 14.16
CA ILE A 359 0.54 23.04 14.36
C ILE A 359 0.11 22.87 15.82
N THR A 360 -1.06 22.27 16.08
CA THR A 360 -1.28 21.44 17.27
C THR A 360 -2.58 20.63 17.18
N THR A 361 -2.42 19.32 17.40
CA THR A 361 -3.37 18.35 18.01
C THR A 361 -4.54 17.83 17.16
N ILE A 362 -4.58 16.50 16.94
CA ILE A 362 -5.70 15.59 17.30
C ILE A 362 -5.37 14.13 16.91
N ASN A 363 -5.66 13.22 17.85
CA ASN A 363 -5.50 11.77 17.84
C ASN A 363 -6.67 11.04 17.15
N ASN A 364 -6.40 9.94 16.44
CA ASN A 364 -6.77 8.55 16.79
C ASN A 364 -6.71 7.60 15.58
N VAL A 365 -6.46 6.33 15.91
CA VAL A 365 -5.96 5.16 15.16
C VAL A 365 -7.00 4.50 14.24
N VAL A 366 -6.61 4.02 13.04
CA VAL A 366 -7.04 2.72 12.42
C VAL A 366 -6.10 2.30 11.26
N SER A 367 -5.81 0.98 11.20
CA SER A 367 -5.31 0.13 10.08
C SER A 367 -3.78 -0.08 9.97
N PRO A 368 -3.33 -1.34 10.20
CA PRO A 368 -3.00 -2.26 9.10
C PRO A 368 -3.04 -3.76 9.50
N PHE A 369 -3.91 -4.54 8.87
CA PHE A 369 -3.93 -6.00 9.05
C PHE A 369 -3.61 -6.78 7.77
N ASP A 370 -3.37 -6.10 6.64
CA ASP A 370 -3.10 -6.74 5.35
C ASP A 370 -1.79 -7.55 5.36
N GLY A 371 -0.74 -7.06 6.04
CA GLY A 371 0.55 -7.77 6.16
C GLY A 371 0.47 -9.04 7.01
N ILE A 372 -0.34 -9.02 8.07
CA ILE A 372 -0.58 -10.19 8.94
C ILE A 372 -1.32 -11.26 8.14
N VAL A 373 -2.42 -10.89 7.48
CA VAL A 373 -3.21 -11.83 6.65
C VAL A 373 -2.35 -12.40 5.54
N TYR A 374 -1.49 -11.61 4.87
CA TYR A 374 -0.60 -12.13 3.84
C TYR A 374 0.44 -13.12 4.39
N LYS A 375 1.09 -12.84 5.53
CA LYS A 375 2.04 -13.79 6.17
C LYS A 375 1.33 -15.06 6.67
N TYR A 376 0.10 -14.96 7.17
CA TYR A 376 -0.72 -16.12 7.54
C TYR A 376 -1.18 -16.94 6.34
N VAL A 377 -1.61 -16.30 5.26
CA VAL A 377 -2.04 -16.94 4.02
C VAL A 377 -0.84 -17.59 3.32
N ALA A 378 0.32 -16.91 3.28
CA ALA A 378 1.56 -17.49 2.77
C ALA A 378 2.04 -18.68 3.60
N TRP A 379 1.93 -18.63 4.94
CA TRP A 379 2.16 -19.77 5.82
C TRP A 379 1.19 -20.92 5.53
N PHE A 380 -0.11 -20.62 5.39
CA PHE A 380 -1.16 -21.58 5.08
C PHE A 380 -0.91 -22.30 3.74
N PHE A 381 -0.45 -21.59 2.71
CA PHE A 381 -0.10 -22.19 1.42
C PHE A 381 1.28 -22.86 1.38
N LYS A 382 2.21 -22.50 2.29
CA LYS A 382 3.49 -23.22 2.47
C LYS A 382 3.28 -24.65 2.98
N VAL A 383 2.15 -24.91 3.64
CA VAL A 383 1.71 -26.23 4.12
C VAL A 383 1.13 -27.09 2.97
N SER A 384 0.77 -26.49 1.82
CA SER A 384 0.08 -27.18 0.72
C SER A 384 0.93 -27.45 -0.53
N SER A 385 2.27 -27.34 -0.48
CA SER A 385 3.15 -27.55 -1.64
C SER A 385 4.35 -28.45 -1.37
#